data_AF-F0YKR8-F1
#
_entry.id   AF-F0YKR8-F1
#
_cell.length_a   1.000
_cell.length_b   1.000
_cell.length_c   1.000
_cell.angle_alpha   90.00
_cell.angle_beta   90.00
_cell.angle_gamma   90.00
#
_symmetry.space_group_name_H-M   'P 1'
#
loop_
_entity.id
_entity.type
_entity.pdbx_description
1 polymer ?
#
loop_
_entity_poly.entity_id
_entity_poly.type
_entity_poly.pdbx_seq_one_letter_code
_entity_poly.pdbx_strand_id
1 'polypeptide(L)'
;ISVLHGSSIGGGLLLSLATDHRIATESAIFRLGVAPHGLSPIVMATRLLPSIVGYNFSMRMYAEDTSLSVQMAIDLGLVNEVFND
;
A
#
# COMPACT_ATOMS: atom_id res chain seq x y z
N ILE A 1 -4.74 -4.24 -12.97
CA ILE A 1 -4.59 -2.78 -12.77
C ILE A 1 -5.54 -2.36 -11.65
N SER A 2 -5.10 -1.51 -10.73
CA SER A 2 -5.98 -0.89 -9.72
C SER A 2 -5.82 0.62 -9.70
N VAL A 3 -6.93 1.32 -9.50
CA VAL A 3 -7.00 2.78 -9.31
C VAL A 3 -7.28 3.05 -7.83
N LEU A 4 -6.38 3.78 -7.17
CA LEU A 4 -6.39 4.01 -5.74
C LEU A 4 -6.69 5.49 -5.46
N HIS A 5 -7.91 5.77 -5.03
CA HIS A 5 -8.37 7.13 -4.72
C HIS A 5 -8.64 7.28 -3.21
N GLY A 6 -8.30 8.44 -2.64
CA GLY A 6 -8.49 8.73 -1.22
C GLY A 6 -7.88 7.66 -0.30
N SER A 7 -8.64 7.21 0.72
CA SER A 7 -8.15 6.26 1.72
C SER A 7 -8.10 4.81 1.21
N SER A 8 -6.93 4.40 0.70
CA SER A 8 -6.65 3.01 0.32
C SER A 8 -6.02 2.26 1.49
N ILE A 9 -6.86 1.78 2.40
CA ILE A 9 -6.46 1.18 3.68
C ILE A 9 -7.00 -0.26 3.80
N GLY A 10 -6.25 -1.16 4.42
CA GLY A 10 -6.77 -2.51 4.70
C GLY A 10 -6.90 -3.36 3.44
N GLY A 11 -8.04 -4.04 3.32
CA GLY A 11 -8.34 -4.93 2.20
C GLY A 11 -8.19 -4.28 0.82
N GLY A 12 -8.48 -2.98 0.69
CA GLY A 12 -8.32 -2.25 -0.56
C GLY A 12 -6.87 -2.17 -1.02
N LEU A 13 -5.95 -1.80 -0.11
CA LEU A 13 -4.51 -1.81 -0.39
C LEU A 13 -3.99 -3.23 -0.58
N LEU A 14 -4.39 -4.18 0.27
CA LEU A 14 -3.93 -5.57 0.17
C LEU A 14 -4.31 -6.21 -1.16
N LEU A 15 -5.52 -5.94 -1.66
CA LEU A 15 -5.97 -6.41 -2.97
C LEU A 15 -5.20 -5.74 -4.12
N SER A 16 -4.85 -4.46 -3.99
CA SER A 16 -4.12 -3.74 -5.03
C SER A 16 -2.71 -4.29 -5.27
N LEU A 17 -2.08 -4.88 -4.24
CA LEU A 17 -0.79 -5.55 -4.35
C LEU A 17 -0.81 -6.72 -5.35
N ALA A 18 -1.95 -7.37 -5.55
CA ALA A 18 -2.11 -8.46 -6.51
C ALA A 18 -2.23 -7.98 -7.96
N THR A 19 -2.23 -6.68 -8.20
CA THR A 19 -2.29 -6.10 -9.55
C THR A 19 -0.91 -5.70 -10.04
N ASP A 20 -0.69 -5.83 -11.35
CA ASP A 20 0.60 -5.49 -11.98
C ASP A 20 0.90 -4.00 -11.99
N HIS A 21 -0.16 -3.18 -12.01
CA HIS A 21 -0.06 -1.73 -12.14
C HIS A 21 -1.03 -1.04 -11.18
N ARG A 22 -0.50 -0.16 -10.36
CA ARG A 22 -1.22 0.65 -9.38
C ARG A 22 -1.10 2.12 -9.77
N ILE A 23 -2.23 2.80 -9.97
CA ILE A 23 -2.28 4.25 -10.17
C ILE A 23 -3.04 4.89 -9.01
N ALA A 24 -2.68 6.11 -8.62
CA ALA A 24 -3.29 6.79 -7.49
C ALA A 24 -3.66 8.25 -7.78
N THR A 25 -4.61 8.78 -7.01
CA THR A 25 -4.89 10.22 -7.00
C THR A 25 -3.93 10.96 -6.06
N GLU A 26 -3.72 12.26 -6.26
CA GLU A 26 -2.82 13.08 -5.42
C GLU A 26 -3.22 13.07 -3.93
N SER A 27 -4.52 12.99 -3.62
CA SER A 27 -5.03 12.91 -2.26
C SER A 27 -4.96 11.51 -1.63
N ALA A 28 -4.47 10.50 -2.35
CA ALA A 28 -4.50 9.12 -1.88
C ALA A 28 -3.57 8.88 -0.68
N ILE A 29 -4.06 8.10 0.29
CA ILE A 29 -3.29 7.66 1.46
C ILE A 29 -3.32 6.13 1.56
N PHE A 30 -2.21 5.54 2.01
CA PHE A 30 -2.03 4.09 2.05
C PHE A 30 -1.65 3.60 3.43
N ARG A 31 -2.32 2.54 3.92
CA ARG A 31 -1.99 1.89 5.20
C ARG A 31 -2.47 0.44 5.20
N LEU A 32 -1.73 -0.46 5.84
CA LEU A 32 -2.12 -1.87 5.90
C LEU A 32 -3.37 -2.10 6.74
N GLY A 33 -3.59 -1.34 7.80
CA GLY A 33 -4.82 -1.30 8.58
C GLY A 33 -5.18 -2.61 9.29
N VAL A 34 -4.26 -3.56 9.39
CA VAL A 34 -4.50 -4.90 9.98
C VAL A 34 -3.90 -5.06 11.37
N ALA A 35 -2.73 -4.44 11.62
CA ALA A 35 -2.02 -4.58 12.89
C ALA A 35 -2.80 -4.05 14.11
N PRO A 36 -3.54 -2.91 14.04
CA PRO A 36 -4.38 -2.46 15.16
C PRO A 36 -5.48 -3.44 15.57
N HIS A 37 -5.82 -4.38 14.70
CA HIS A 37 -6.83 -5.41 14.94
C HIS A 37 -6.22 -6.77 15.30
N GLY A 38 -4.90 -6.87 15.49
CA GLY A 38 -4.20 -8.13 15.75
C GLY A 38 -4.23 -9.10 14.57
N LEU A 39 -4.46 -8.59 13.36
CA LEU A 39 -4.58 -9.40 12.15
C LEU A 39 -3.28 -9.39 11.36
N SER A 40 -2.94 -10.52 10.76
CA SER A 40 -1.86 -10.62 9.78
C SER A 40 -2.31 -10.13 8.40
N PRO A 41 -1.42 -9.58 7.56
CA PRO A 41 -1.74 -9.25 6.18
C PRO A 41 -2.17 -10.49 5.39
N ILE A 42 -3.20 -10.35 4.55
CA ILE A 42 -3.77 -11.41 3.70
C ILE A 42 -3.43 -11.18 2.22
N VAL A 43 -4.02 -11.96 1.30
CA VAL A 43 -3.85 -11.79 -0.17
C VAL A 43 -2.37 -11.82 -0.60
N MET A 44 -1.59 -12.75 -0.03
CA MET A 44 -0.15 -12.88 -0.30
C MET A 44 0.67 -11.61 -0.01
N ALA A 45 0.14 -10.63 0.74
CA ALA A 45 0.81 -9.36 0.98
C ALA A 45 2.18 -9.51 1.67
N THR A 46 2.35 -10.53 2.52
CA THR A 46 3.63 -10.87 3.15
C THR A 46 4.71 -11.31 2.15
N ARG A 47 4.31 -11.69 0.92
CA ARG A 47 5.22 -11.96 -0.20
C ARG A 47 5.37 -10.76 -1.13
N LEU A 48 4.24 -10.13 -1.48
CA LEU A 48 4.21 -9.09 -2.51
C LEU A 48 4.77 -7.75 -1.99
N LEU A 49 4.36 -7.31 -0.81
CA LEU A 49 4.76 -6.01 -0.29
C LEU A 49 6.30 -5.89 -0.12
N PRO A 50 7.02 -6.87 0.49
CA PRO A 50 8.48 -6.81 0.56
C PRO A 50 9.17 -6.74 -0.80
N SER A 51 8.59 -7.34 -1.84
CA SER A 51 9.16 -7.31 -3.20
C SER A 51 8.95 -5.95 -3.90
N ILE A 52 8.00 -5.16 -3.43
CA ILE A 52 7.67 -3.84 -3.97
C ILE A 52 8.43 -2.75 -3.23
N VAL A 53 8.29 -2.67 -1.91
CA VAL A 53 8.83 -1.56 -1.09
C VAL A 53 10.09 -1.93 -0.30
N GLY A 54 10.57 -3.17 -0.45
CA GLY A 54 11.68 -3.71 0.35
C GLY A 54 11.23 -4.27 1.70
N TYR A 55 11.97 -5.26 2.22
CA TYR A 55 11.60 -5.99 3.44
C TYR A 55 11.49 -5.10 4.68
N ASN A 56 12.50 -4.26 4.94
CA ASN A 56 12.52 -3.40 6.12
C ASN A 56 11.34 -2.42 6.13
N PHE A 57 11.03 -1.83 4.98
CA PHE A 57 9.92 -0.89 4.88
C PHE A 57 8.58 -1.62 4.98
N SER A 58 8.43 -2.79 4.34
CA SER A 58 7.25 -3.62 4.48
C SER A 58 6.97 -4.01 5.94
N MET A 59 8.01 -4.37 6.70
CA MET A 59 7.88 -4.69 8.12
C MET A 59 7.48 -3.47 8.94
N ARG A 60 8.05 -2.30 8.63
CA ARG A 60 7.67 -1.03 9.26
C ARG A 60 6.20 -0.69 9.00
N MET A 61 5.76 -0.77 7.74
CA MET A 61 4.36 -0.54 7.37
C MET A 61 3.40 -1.44 8.14
N TYR A 62 3.78 -2.69 8.40
CA TYR A 62 2.96 -3.62 9.18
C TYR A 62 3.03 -3.34 10.68
N ALA A 63 4.22 -3.26 11.26
CA ALA A 63 4.41 -3.15 12.70
C ALA A 63 3.95 -1.80 13.26
N GLU A 64 4.18 -0.71 12.53
CA GLU A 64 3.83 0.65 12.94
C GLU A 64 2.45 1.09 12.42
N ASP A 65 1.82 0.31 11.53
CA ASP A 65 0.59 0.65 10.80
C ASP A 65 0.58 2.12 10.31
N THR A 66 1.68 2.55 9.71
CA THR A 66 1.87 3.97 9.34
C THR A 66 1.11 4.30 8.05
N SER A 67 0.46 5.46 8.04
CA SER A 67 -0.12 6.03 6.83
C SER A 67 0.95 6.65 5.94
N LEU A 68 0.92 6.31 4.66
CA LEU A 68 1.82 6.81 3.63
C LEU A 68 1.11 7.84 2.76
N SER A 69 1.82 8.91 2.44
CA SER A 69 1.41 9.85 1.40
C SER A 69 1.64 9.25 0.01
N VAL A 70 0.96 9.82 -0.99
CA VAL A 70 1.18 9.46 -2.40
C VAL A 70 2.64 9.67 -2.84
N GLN A 71 3.32 10.71 -2.32
CA GLN A 71 4.71 10.98 -2.66
C GLN A 71 5.65 9.85 -2.19
N MET A 72 5.46 9.37 -0.95
CA MET A 72 6.25 8.23 -0.49
C MET A 72 5.88 6.95 -1.27
N ALA A 73 4.61 6.78 -1.63
CA ALA A 73 4.13 5.60 -2.35
C ALA A 73 4.75 5.51 -3.76
N ILE A 74 4.88 6.62 -4.48
CA ILE A 74 5.57 6.65 -5.78
C ILE A 74 7.08 6.42 -5.62
N ASP A 75 7.71 7.06 -4.63
CA ASP A 75 9.16 6.94 -4.38
C ASP A 75 9.58 5.49 -4.01
N LEU A 76 8.69 4.76 -3.33
CA LEU A 76 8.89 3.36 -2.94
C LEU A 76 8.46 2.34 -4.01
N GLY A 77 7.86 2.78 -5.12
CA GLY A 77 7.28 1.89 -6.13
C GLY A 77 5.99 1.18 -5.69
N LEU A 78 5.39 1.59 -4.56
CA LEU A 78 4.07 1.11 -4.15
C LEU A 78 2.99 1.55 -5.15
N VAL A 79 3.15 2.68 -5.79
CA VAL A 79 2.30 3.16 -6.90
C VAL A 79 3.21 3.41 -8.10
N ASN A 80 2.70 3.22 -9.31
CA ASN A 80 3.43 3.41 -10.56
C ASN A 80 3.24 4.81 -11.15
N GLU A 81 2.04 5.39 -11.01
CA GLU A 81 1.68 6.71 -11.55
C GLU A 81 0.70 7.44 -10.62
N VAL A 82 0.76 8.78 -10.64
CA VAL A 82 -0.09 9.66 -9.84
C VAL A 82 -0.80 10.65 -10.76
N PHE A 83 -2.09 10.87 -10.53
CA PHE A 83 -2.93 11.80 -11.28
C PHE A 83 -3.67 12.76 -10.32
N ASN A 84 -4.07 13.91 -10.84
CA ASN A 84 -4.94 14.85 -10.11
C ASN A 84 -6.28 14.18 -9.76
N ASP A 85 -6.91 14.63 -8.67
CA ASP A 85 -8.24 14.17 -8.23
C ASP A 85 -9.37 14.49 -9.23
#